data_AF-A0A975PN39-F1
#
_entry.id   AF-A0A975PN39-F1
#
_cell.length_a   1.000
_cell.length_b   1.000
_cell.length_c   1.000
_cell.angle_alpha   90.00
_cell.angle_beta   90.00
_cell.angle_gamma   90.00
#
_symmetry.space_group_name_H-M   'P 1'
#
loop_
_entity.id
_entity.type
_entity.pdbx_description
1 polymer ?
#
loop_
_entity_poly.entity_id
_entity_poly.type
_entity_poly.pdbx_seq_one_letter_code
_entity_poly.pdbx_strand_id
1 'polypeptide(L)' 'MAHLAKITALVSLTALAACGDTIGEQALGGAAIGAGAAAITNGSLAQGAAIGAGANVLACQTDVVACD' A
#
# COMPACT_ATOMS: atom_id res chain seq x y z
N MET A 1 8.49 4.54 -23.26
CA MET A 1 8.91 3.18 -22.83
C MET A 1 9.80 3.22 -21.60
N ALA A 2 10.93 3.95 -21.59
CA ALA A 2 11.81 4.05 -20.41
C ALA A 2 11.17 4.65 -19.14
N HIS A 3 10.14 5.50 -19.27
CA HIS A 3 9.42 6.06 -18.12
C HIS A 3 8.43 5.07 -17.48
N LEU A 4 7.79 4.20 -18.27
CA LEU A 4 6.91 3.15 -17.73
C LEU A 4 7.71 2.16 -16.88
N ALA A 5 8.88 1.73 -17.36
CA ALA A 5 9.74 0.80 -16.63
C ALA A 5 10.19 1.35 -15.27
N LYS A 6 10.47 2.66 -15.17
CA LYS A 6 10.84 3.32 -13.91
C LYS A 6 9.67 3.38 -12.92
N ILE A 7 8.45 3.64 -13.41
CA ILE A 7 7.25 3.67 -12.57
C ILE A 7 6.98 2.26 -12.03
N THR A 8 7.04 1.23 -12.86
CA THR A 8 6.83 -0.15 -12.42
C THR A 8 7.86 -0.57 -11.37
N ALA A 9 9.14 -0.24 -11.56
CA ALA A 9 10.18 -0.52 -10.57
C ALA A 9 9.88 0.20 -9.25
N LEU A 10 9.54 1.50 -9.30
CA LEU A 10 9.22 2.26 -8.10
C LEU A 10 8.02 1.68 -7.35
N VAL A 11 6.96 1.31 -8.09
CA VAL A 11 5.76 0.68 -7.53
C VAL A 11 6.10 -0.64 -6.84
N SER A 12 6.91 -1.50 -7.45
CA SER A 12 7.34 -2.75 -6.82
C SER A 12 8.15 -2.53 -5.55
N LEU A 13 9.06 -1.54 -5.54
CA LEU A 13 9.84 -1.22 -4.33
C LEU A 13 8.95 -0.67 -3.20
N THR A 14 7.98 0.19 -3.54
CA THR A 14 7.06 0.75 -2.54
C THR A 14 6.02 -0.26 -2.05
N ALA A 15 5.63 -1.21 -2.91
CA ALA A 15 4.74 -2.30 -2.53
C ALA A 15 5.42 -3.24 -1.54
N LEU A 16 6.70 -3.56 -1.76
CA LEU A 16 7.49 -4.36 -0.83
C LEU A 16 7.72 -3.62 0.51
N ALA A 17 8.03 -2.32 0.45
CA ALA A 17 8.18 -1.50 1.65
C ALA A 17 6.89 -1.34 2.46
N ALA A 18 5.72 -1.43 1.80
CA ALA A 18 4.43 -1.39 2.48
C ALA A 18 4.16 -2.69 3.26
N CYS A 19 4.84 -3.78 2.96
CA CYS A 19 4.61 -5.03 3.69
C CYS A 19 5.35 -5.09 5.03
N GLY A 20 6.46 -4.39 5.21
CA GLY A 20 7.17 -4.29 6.50
C GLY A 20 7.43 -5.64 7.20
N ASP A 21 7.94 -5.59 8.43
CA ASP A 21 8.18 -6.82 9.22
C ASP A 21 7.06 -7.07 10.25
N THR A 22 6.27 -6.04 10.58
CA THR A 22 5.20 -6.14 11.59
C THR A 22 3.84 -5.68 11.07
N ILE A 23 2.78 -6.19 11.71
CA ILE A 23 1.39 -5.76 11.45
C ILE A 23 1.23 -4.24 11.54
N GLY A 24 1.98 -3.58 12.42
CA GLY A 24 1.93 -2.12 12.58
C GLY A 24 2.45 -1.39 11.35
N GLU A 25 3.59 -1.82 10.81
CA GLU A 25 4.18 -1.26 9.58
C GLU A 25 3.28 -1.54 8.36
N GLN A 26 2.71 -2.74 8.28
CA GLN A 26 1.73 -3.10 7.24
C GLN A 26 0.51 -2.19 7.29
N ALA A 27 -0.07 -2.01 8.47
CA ALA A 27 -1.23 -1.15 8.64
C ALA A 27 -0.88 0.29 8.29
N LEU A 28 0.31 0.77 8.66
CA LEU A 28 0.75 2.14 8.40
C LEU A 28 1.00 2.40 6.91
N GLY A 29 1.67 1.46 6.22
CA GLY A 29 1.90 1.52 4.77
C GLY A 29 0.58 1.51 3.99
N GLY A 30 -0.31 0.58 4.32
CA GLY A 30 -1.65 0.51 3.74
C GLY A 30 -2.49 1.75 4.03
N ALA A 31 -2.43 2.28 5.25
CA ALA A 31 -3.13 3.50 5.64
C ALA A 31 -2.65 4.71 4.84
N ALA A 32 -1.33 4.85 4.66
CA ALA A 32 -0.76 5.97 3.91
C ALA A 32 -1.22 5.96 2.44
N ILE A 33 -1.17 4.78 1.79
CA ILE A 33 -1.63 4.64 0.40
C ILE A 33 -3.14 4.85 0.31
N GLY A 34 -3.93 4.24 1.21
CA GLY A 34 -5.38 4.39 1.24
C GLY A 34 -5.85 5.82 1.50
N ALA A 35 -5.17 6.55 2.39
CA ALA A 35 -5.42 7.97 2.64
C ALA A 35 -5.04 8.82 1.42
N GLY A 36 -3.88 8.55 0.80
CA GLY A 36 -3.45 9.22 -0.43
C GLY A 36 -4.44 9.02 -1.57
N ALA A 37 -4.91 7.78 -1.78
CA ALA A 37 -5.94 7.47 -2.76
C ALA A 37 -7.23 8.25 -2.48
N ALA A 38 -7.72 8.24 -1.24
CA ALA A 38 -8.89 9.01 -0.84
C ALA A 38 -8.71 10.52 -1.08
N ALA A 39 -7.52 11.07 -0.83
CA ALA A 39 -7.23 12.49 -1.08
C ALA A 39 -7.40 12.86 -2.56
N ILE A 40 -6.89 12.02 -3.47
CA ILE A 40 -6.96 12.28 -4.92
C ILE A 40 -8.38 12.09 -5.45
N THR A 41 -9.15 11.16 -4.87
CA THR A 41 -10.54 10.89 -5.26
C THR A 41 -11.57 11.75 -4.51
N ASN A 42 -11.15 12.74 -3.70
CA ASN A 42 -12.04 13.53 -2.83
C ASN A 42 -12.90 12.67 -1.88
N GLY A 43 -12.38 11.52 -1.45
CA GLY A 43 -13.02 10.64 -0.46
C GLY A 43 -12.62 10.98 0.98
N SER A 44 -13.22 10.26 1.94
CA SER A 44 -12.86 10.38 3.35
C SER A 44 -11.48 9.80 3.61
N LEU A 45 -10.53 10.64 4.05
CA LEU A 45 -9.16 10.23 4.35
C LEU A 45 -9.11 9.15 5.43
N ALA A 46 -9.90 9.31 6.50
CA ALA A 46 -9.94 8.35 7.60
C ALA A 46 -10.49 6.99 7.15
N GLN A 47 -11.51 7.01 6.28
CA GLN A 47 -12.07 5.78 5.72
C GLN A 47 -11.10 5.10 4.75
N GLY A 48 -10.48 5.86 3.86
CA GLY A 48 -9.45 5.35 2.94
C GLY A 48 -8.26 4.77 3.70
N ALA A 49 -7.79 5.44 4.75
CA ALA A 49 -6.73 4.95 5.62
C ALA A 49 -7.11 3.63 6.32
N ALA A 50 -8.31 3.55 6.89
CA ALA A 50 -8.77 2.35 7.58
C ALA A 50 -8.90 1.15 6.63
N ILE A 51 -9.49 1.37 5.45
CA ILE A 51 -9.64 0.33 4.42
C ILE A 51 -8.26 -0.09 3.91
N GLY A 52 -7.39 0.88 3.59
CA GLY A 52 -6.04 0.61 3.09
C GLY A 52 -5.18 -0.14 4.10
N ALA A 53 -5.24 0.22 5.38
CA ALA A 53 -4.54 -0.48 6.45
C ALA A 53 -4.96 -1.95 6.54
N GLY A 54 -6.27 -2.21 6.61
CA GLY A 54 -6.80 -3.56 6.71
C GLY A 54 -6.51 -4.39 5.45
N ALA A 55 -6.67 -3.79 4.28
CA ALA A 55 -6.39 -4.45 3.00
C ALA A 55 -4.91 -4.82 2.87
N ASN A 56 -3.99 -3.95 3.28
CA ASN A 56 -2.55 -4.20 3.17
C ASN A 56 -2.08 -5.28 4.16
N VAL A 57 -2.54 -5.22 5.42
CA VAL A 57 -2.28 -6.29 6.40
C VAL A 57 -2.79 -7.63 5.90
N LEU A 58 -4.04 -7.67 5.41
CA LEU A 58 -4.60 -8.92 4.88
C LEU A 58 -3.81 -9.42 3.67
N ALA A 59 -3.41 -8.52 2.77
CA ALA A 59 -2.68 -8.88 1.57
C ALA A 59 -1.31 -9.50 1.87
N CYS A 60 -0.59 -8.93 2.84
CA CYS A 60 0.68 -9.45 3.34
C CYS A 60 0.53 -10.77 4.11
N GLN A 61 -0.49 -10.91 4.93
CA GLN A 61 -0.72 -12.10 5.76
C GLN A 61 -1.22 -13.31 4.97
N THR A 62 -1.71 -13.11 3.74
CA THR A 62 -2.29 -14.16 2.91
C THR A 62 -1.46 -14.49 1.67
N ASP A 63 -0.24 -13.94 1.56
CA ASP A 63 0.69 -14.15 0.43
C ASP A 63 0.06 -13.86 -0.96
N VAL A 64 -1.01 -13.06 -1.02
CA VAL A 64 -1.62 -12.66 -2.29
C VAL A 64 -0.73 -11.66 -3.06
N VAL A 65 0.19 -11.03 -2.35
CA VAL A 65 1.29 -10.22 -2.89
C VAL A 65 2.59 -10.86 -2.42
N ALA A 66 3.53 -11.05 -3.34
CA ALA A 66 4.86 -11.54 -3.01
C ALA A 66 5.57 -10.46 -2.19
N CYS A 67 5.61 -10.67 -0.88
CA CYS A 67 6.27 -9.81 0.09
C CYS A 67 7.54 -10.47 0.61
N ASP A 68 8.34 -10.99 -0.34
CA ASP A 68 9.61 -11.69 -0.14
C ASP A 68 10.71 -10.95 -0.92
#